data_AF-A0A7Y8TK10-F1
#
_entry.id   AF-A0A7Y8TK10-F1
#
_cell.length_a   1.000
_cell.length_b   1.000
_cell.length_c   1.000
_cell.angle_alpha   90.00
_cell.angle_beta   90.00
_cell.angle_gamma   90.00
#
_symmetry.space_group_name_H-M   'P 1'
#
loop_
_entity.id
_entity.type
_entity.pdbx_description
1 polymer ?
#
loop_
_entity_poly.entity_id
_entity_poly.type
_entity_poly.pdbx_seq_one_letter_code
_entity_poly.pdbx_strand_id
1 'polypeptide(L)' 'PQSQEIPNREFLEEKLKDLEKEYENAEVPRPDHWGGYLAKPYEIEFWQGRPNRLHDRIVYTLDGLDWKISRLAP' A
#
# COMPACT_ATOMS: atom_id res chain seq x y z
N PRO A 1 7.02 -13.65 -9.42
CA PRO A 1 8.20 -12.76 -9.31
C PRO A 1 7.79 -11.29 -9.47
N GLN A 2 7.41 -10.63 -8.37
CA GLN A 2 7.04 -9.23 -8.40
C GLN A 2 8.30 -8.37 -8.57
N SER A 3 8.28 -7.42 -9.51
CA SER A 3 9.35 -6.44 -9.76
C SER A 3 10.73 -7.02 -10.10
N GLN A 4 10.79 -8.27 -10.57
CA GLN A 4 12.03 -8.90 -11.05
C GLN A 4 12.08 -8.88 -12.58
N GLU A 5 13.30 -8.82 -13.13
CA GLU A 5 13.52 -8.96 -14.57
C GLU A 5 13.10 -10.37 -15.04
N ILE A 6 12.38 -10.44 -16.16
CA ILE A 6 11.91 -11.68 -16.77
C ILE A 6 12.23 -11.69 -18.27
N PRO A 7 12.40 -12.86 -18.90
CA PRO A 7 12.83 -12.94 -20.30
C PRO A 7 11.83 -12.35 -21.29
N ASN A 8 10.54 -12.62 -21.10
CA ASN A 8 9.46 -12.20 -21.98
C ASN A 8 8.09 -12.46 -21.32
N ARG A 9 7.01 -12.25 -22.08
CA ARG A 9 5.63 -12.48 -21.63
C ARG A 9 5.29 -13.96 -21.61
N GLU A 10 5.74 -14.73 -22.60
CA GLU A 10 5.46 -16.15 -22.77
C GLU A 10 5.88 -16.95 -21.53
N PHE A 11 7.00 -16.58 -20.91
CA PHE A 11 7.47 -17.13 -19.64
C PHE A 11 6.42 -17.07 -18.52
N LEU A 12 5.64 -15.98 -18.42
CA LEU A 12 4.58 -15.86 -17.42
C LEU A 12 3.36 -16.71 -17.79
N GLU A 13 3.03 -16.80 -19.07
CA GLU A 13 1.88 -17.56 -19.57
C GLU A 13 2.10 -19.08 -19.40
N GLU A 14 3.32 -19.56 -19.65
CA GLU A 14 3.71 -20.95 -19.39
C GLU A 14 3.64 -21.27 -17.90
N LYS A 15 4.24 -20.42 -17.04
CA LYS A 15 4.16 -20.61 -15.59
C LYS A 15 2.72 -20.62 -15.05
N LEU A 16 1.84 -19.79 -15.61
CA LEU A 16 0.43 -19.78 -15.21
C LEU A 16 -0.23 -21.13 -15.54
N LYS A 17 -0.06 -21.63 -16.77
CA LYS A 17 -0.62 -22.93 -17.21
C LYS A 17 -0.11 -24.08 -16.35
N ASP A 18 1.18 -24.08 -16.01
CA ASP A 18 1.78 -25.10 -15.15
C ASP A 18 1.15 -25.09 -13.75
N LEU A 19 0.98 -23.90 -13.16
CA LEU A 19 0.34 -23.74 -11.85
C LEU A 19 -1.15 -24.08 -11.88
N GLU A 20 -1.90 -23.68 -12.92
CA GLU A 20 -3.31 -24.05 -13.08
C GLU A 20 -3.51 -25.57 -13.10
N LYS A 21 -2.58 -26.30 -13.75
CA LYS A 21 -2.60 -27.76 -13.79
C LYS A 21 -2.16 -28.39 -12.47
N GLU A 22 -1.16 -27.81 -11.80
CA GLU A 22 -0.68 -28.27 -10.49
C GLU A 22 -1.77 -28.16 -9.42
N TYR A 23 -2.55 -27.07 -9.45
CA TYR A 23 -3.57 -26.76 -8.43
C TYR A 23 -5.02 -27.02 -8.88
N GLU A 24 -5.28 -27.72 -10.00
CA GLU A 24 -6.63 -27.94 -10.57
C GLU A 24 -7.64 -28.52 -9.56
N ASN A 25 -7.18 -29.39 -8.66
CA ASN A 25 -8.00 -30.03 -7.62
C ASN A 25 -7.41 -29.84 -6.21
N ALA A 26 -6.58 -28.82 -6.02
CA ALA A 26 -5.92 -28.52 -4.77
C ALA A 26 -6.10 -27.05 -4.39
N GLU A 27 -6.02 -26.75 -3.10
CA GLU A 27 -6.04 -25.36 -2.64
C GLU A 27 -4.70 -24.69 -2.97
N VAL A 28 -4.75 -23.47 -3.51
CA VAL A 28 -3.54 -22.70 -3.81
C VAL A 28 -2.99 -22.12 -2.50
N PRO A 29 -1.79 -22.55 -2.05
CA PRO A 29 -1.22 -22.01 -0.83
C PRO A 29 -0.81 -20.56 -1.02
N ARG A 30 -0.97 -19.75 0.02
CA ARG A 30 -0.44 -18.38 0.04
C ARG A 30 1.09 -18.44 0.04
N PRO A 31 1.79 -17.80 -0.90
CA PRO A 31 3.25 -17.76 -0.89
C PRO A 31 3.81 -17.07 0.36
N ASP A 32 4.96 -17.53 0.85
CA ASP A 32 5.60 -16.99 2.07
C ASP A 32 5.89 -15.49 1.99
N HIS A 33 6.23 -15.01 0.79
CA HIS A 33 6.53 -13.60 0.52
C HIS A 33 5.27 -12.74 0.30
N TRP A 34 4.07 -13.33 0.30
CA TRP A 34 2.82 -12.62 0.06
C TRP A 34 2.11 -12.36 1.38
N GLY A 35 1.91 -11.09 1.72
CA GLY A 35 1.30 -10.69 2.98
C GLY A 35 0.82 -9.25 2.96
N GLY A 36 0.60 -8.69 4.14
CA GLY A 36 0.18 -7.31 4.32
C GLY A 36 1.17 -6.51 5.16
N TYR A 37 1.10 -5.19 5.03
CA TYR A 37 1.83 -4.25 5.88
C TYR A 37 0.83 -3.35 6.60
N LEU A 38 1.16 -2.95 7.84
CA LEU A 38 0.43 -1.92 8.58
C LEU A 38 1.23 -0.63 8.56
N ALA A 39 0.76 0.38 7.84
CA ALA A 39 1.27 1.74 7.94
C ALA A 39 0.66 2.41 9.18
N LYS A 40 1.31 2.25 10.34
CA LYS A 40 0.86 2.87 11.58
C LYS A 40 1.18 4.38 11.54
N PRO A 41 0.17 5.26 11.56
CA PRO A 41 0.42 6.69 11.48
C PRO A 41 1.03 7.20 12.80
N TYR A 42 2.05 8.04 12.69
CA TYR A 42 2.51 8.92 13.76
C TYR A 42 2.12 10.38 13.48
N GLU A 43 1.73 10.68 12.23
CA GLU A 43 1.27 11.98 11.79
C GLU A 43 0.21 11.81 10.69
N ILE A 44 -0.83 12.64 10.71
CA ILE A 44 -1.88 12.70 9.69
C ILE A 44 -2.17 14.18 9.40
N GLU A 45 -2.00 14.60 8.15
CA GLU A 45 -2.36 15.94 7.69
C GLU A 45 -3.66 15.92 6.88
N PHE A 46 -4.60 16.77 7.27
CA PHE A 46 -5.77 17.12 6.48
C PHE A 46 -5.53 18.47 5.81
N TRP A 47 -5.39 18.44 4.50
CA TRP A 47 -5.25 19.64 3.67
C TRP A 47 -6.57 19.93 2.95
N GLN A 48 -7.06 21.17 3.05
CA GLN A 48 -8.25 21.62 2.34
C GLN A 48 -7.97 22.92 1.57
N GLY A 49 -8.17 22.86 0.26
CA GLY A 49 -7.96 23.98 -0.65
C GLY A 49 -8.98 25.10 -0.45
N ARG A 50 -8.54 26.35 -0.67
CA ARG A 50 -9.37 27.56 -0.65
C ARG A 50 -9.01 28.46 -1.84
N PRO A 51 -9.98 29.17 -2.45
CA PRO A 51 -9.71 30.02 -3.64
C PRO A 51 -8.72 31.16 -3.38
N ASN A 52 -8.68 31.68 -2.16
CA ASN A 52 -7.82 32.81 -1.76
C ASN A 52 -6.39 32.41 -1.38
N ARG A 53 -5.95 31.19 -1.71
CA ARG A 53 -4.62 30.60 -1.39
C ARG A 53 -4.34 30.43 0.10
N LEU A 54 -5.31 30.73 0.98
CA LEU A 54 -5.21 30.47 2.41
C LEU A 54 -5.81 29.10 2.74
N HIS A 55 -5.08 28.05 2.37
CA HIS A 55 -5.47 26.66 2.62
C HIS A 55 -5.58 26.33 4.11
N ASP A 56 -6.51 25.45 4.46
CA ASP A 56 -6.54 24.86 5.78
C ASP A 56 -5.59 23.67 5.82
N ARG A 57 -4.69 23.65 6.79
CA ARG A 57 -3.81 22.52 7.06
C ARG A 57 -3.94 22.15 8.52
N ILE A 58 -4.60 21.03 8.80
CA ILE A 58 -4.78 20.51 10.16
C ILE A 58 -3.93 19.25 10.30
N VAL A 59 -2.96 19.28 11.21
CA VAL A 59 -2.05 18.16 11.45
C VAL A 59 -2.37 17.53 12.79
N TYR A 60 -2.54 16.22 12.78
CA TYR A 60 -2.61 15.36 13.94
C TYR A 60 -1.25 14.68 14.11
N THR A 61 -0.59 14.87 15.25
CA THR A 61 0.69 14.23 15.59
C THR A 61 0.49 13.39 16.82
N LEU A 62 0.95 12.14 16.78
CA LEU A 62 0.87 11.22 17.91
C LEU A 62 1.92 11.61 18.96
N ASP A 63 1.47 11.88 20.18
CA ASP A 63 2.32 12.13 21.35
C ASP A 63 2.00 11.12 22.45
N GLY A 64 2.86 10.10 22.58
CA GLY A 64 2.58 8.94 23.41
C GLY A 64 1.38 8.14 22.88
N LEU A 65 0.25 8.24 23.59
CA LEU A 65 -1.02 7.60 23.22
C LEU A 65 -2.09 8.60 22.75
N ASP A 66 -1.80 9.89 22.85
CA ASP A 66 -2.73 10.96 22.56
C ASP A 66 -2.41 11.63 21.22
N TRP A 67 -3.42 12.21 20.58
CA TRP A 67 -3.24 12.99 19.36
C TRP A 67 -3.22 14.48 19.67
N LYS A 68 -2.13 15.15 19.33
CA LYS A 68 -2.03 16.60 19.35
C LYS A 68 -2.46 17.17 18.00
N ILE A 69 -3.29 18.21 18.04
CA ILE A 69 -3.82 18.86 16.84
C ILE A 69 -3.18 20.23 16.71
N SER A 70 -2.69 20.55 15.51
CA SER A 70 -2.15 21.87 15.18
C SER A 70 -2.65 22.34 13.82
N ARG A 71 -2.61 23.66 13.61
CA ARG A 71 -2.88 24.29 12.32
C ARG A 71 -1.56 24.78 11.74
N LEU A 72 -1.26 24.37 10.50
CA LEU A 72 -0.10 24.88 9.78
C LEU A 72 -0.49 26.04 8.86
N ALA A 73 0.49 26.88 8.57
CA ALA A 73 0.36 27.88 7.51
C ALA A 73 0.24 27.18 6.14
N PRO A 74 -0.61 27.72 5.23
CA PRO A 74 -0.85 27.16 3.90
C PRO A 74 0.39 27.11 3.00
#